data_AF-A0A0R2WLF5-F1
#
_entry.id   AF-A0A0R2WLF5-F1
#
_cell.length_a   1.000
_cell.length_b   1.000
_cell.length_c   1.000
_cell.angle_alpha   90.00
_cell.angle_beta   90.00
_cell.angle_gamma   90.00
#
_symmetry.space_group_name_H-M   'P 1'
#
loop_
_entity.id
_entity.type
_entity.pdbx_description
1 polymer ?
#
loop_
_entity_poly.entity_id
_entity_poly.type
_entity_poly.pdbx_seq_one_letter_code
_entity_poly.pdbx_strand_id
1 'polypeptide(L)'
;MDNHTTDWGEGQSICAKDLSYFGALCREGILLDAEGELVPLDRQVIETVTSGELLSQQLPDLDANAENFSEKMAIFGGSWSFGLLFIGILIVLMMLNSLVLLATHFERYPFILLNLLLSSLAALQAPIIMMSQRRQEIKDRISAGNDYMVNLKAELEIRQLREKLDHHMGTQDHKLNELRRVQISFMHDQLDRLRQG
;
A
#
# COMPACT_ATOMS: atom_id res chain seq x y z
N MET A 1 -20.68 -15.78 -29.65
CA MET A 1 -21.28 -16.93 -28.95
C MET A 1 -20.23 -18.01 -29.02
N ASP A 2 -19.36 -18.04 -28.02
CA ASP A 2 -18.08 -18.72 -28.09
C ASP A 2 -18.12 -19.81 -27.03
N ASN A 3 -18.36 -21.02 -27.50
CA ASN A 3 -18.74 -22.21 -26.74
C ASN A 3 -17.50 -22.80 -26.05
N HIS A 4 -17.24 -22.43 -24.79
CA HIS A 4 -16.26 -23.12 -23.95
C HIS A 4 -16.96 -24.25 -23.18
N THR A 5 -16.99 -25.43 -23.79
CA THR A 5 -17.37 -26.68 -23.13
C THR A 5 -16.27 -27.09 -22.16
N THR A 6 -16.58 -27.12 -20.87
CA THR A 6 -15.68 -27.57 -19.80
C THR A 6 -15.75 -29.09 -19.65
N ASP A 7 -14.83 -29.80 -20.30
CA ASP A 7 -14.51 -31.20 -20.00
C ASP A 7 -13.11 -31.24 -19.37
N TRP A 8 -13.04 -31.03 -18.05
CA TRP A 8 -11.78 -31.05 -17.29
C TRP A 8 -11.62 -32.43 -16.65
N GLY A 9 -10.73 -33.26 -17.20
CA GLY A 9 -10.29 -34.51 -16.57
C GLY A 9 -9.26 -34.28 -15.45
N GLU A 10 -9.21 -35.19 -14.47
CA GLU A 10 -8.23 -35.15 -13.38
C GLU A 10 -6.79 -35.21 -13.92
N GLY A 11 -6.00 -34.15 -13.70
CA GLY A 11 -4.57 -34.10 -14.05
C GLY A 11 -4.13 -32.96 -14.99
N GLN A 12 -5.01 -32.06 -15.40
CA GLN A 12 -4.64 -30.89 -16.21
C GLN A 12 -4.38 -29.64 -15.37
N SER A 13 -3.31 -28.90 -15.69
CA SER A 13 -2.91 -27.65 -15.03
C SER A 13 -3.52 -26.42 -15.73
N ILE A 14 -4.10 -25.52 -14.95
CA ILE A 14 -4.70 -24.27 -15.43
C ILE A 14 -3.59 -23.28 -15.85
N CYS A 15 -3.75 -22.62 -17.01
CA CYS A 15 -2.84 -21.55 -17.45
C CYS A 15 -2.94 -20.33 -16.52
N ALA A 16 -1.83 -19.62 -16.28
CA ALA A 16 -1.81 -18.44 -15.40
C ALA A 16 -2.83 -17.36 -15.79
N LYS A 17 -3.14 -17.21 -17.09
CA LYS A 17 -4.20 -16.30 -17.57
C LYS A 17 -5.58 -16.75 -17.12
N ASP A 18 -5.90 -18.03 -17.28
CA ASP A 18 -7.21 -18.56 -16.88
C ASP A 18 -7.36 -18.60 -15.36
N LEU A 19 -6.28 -18.88 -14.62
CA LEU A 19 -6.29 -18.78 -13.15
C LEU A 19 -6.58 -17.36 -12.69
N SER A 20 -6.05 -16.34 -13.39
CA SER A 20 -6.34 -14.93 -13.08
C SER A 20 -7.78 -14.55 -13.44
N TYR A 21 -8.34 -15.11 -14.51
CA TYR A 21 -9.72 -14.89 -14.95
C TYR A 21 -10.73 -15.53 -13.99
N PHE A 22 -10.56 -16.82 -13.67
CA PHE A 22 -11.41 -17.52 -12.69
C PHE A 22 -11.20 -17.01 -11.26
N GLY A 23 -9.99 -16.58 -10.91
CA GLY A 23 -9.70 -15.92 -9.63
C GLY A 23 -10.28 -14.50 -9.51
N ALA A 24 -10.70 -13.87 -10.60
CA ALA A 24 -11.48 -12.64 -10.59
C ALA A 24 -12.97 -12.95 -10.37
N LEU A 25 -13.52 -13.88 -11.16
CA LEU A 25 -14.92 -14.34 -11.06
C LEU A 25 -15.26 -14.96 -9.69
N CYS A 26 -14.35 -15.75 -9.11
CA CYS A 26 -14.57 -16.38 -7.81
C CYS A 26 -14.46 -15.36 -6.66
N ARG A 27 -13.75 -14.24 -6.85
CA ARG A 27 -13.65 -13.16 -5.86
C ARG A 27 -14.98 -12.41 -5.72
N GLU A 28 -15.68 -12.23 -6.83
CA GLU A 28 -17.05 -11.71 -6.86
C GLU A 28 -18.07 -12.73 -6.32
N GLY A 29 -17.84 -14.03 -6.53
CA GLY A 29 -18.73 -15.09 -6.03
C GLY A 29 -18.61 -15.40 -4.53
N ILE A 30 -17.39 -15.36 -3.96
CA ILE A 30 -17.15 -15.64 -2.53
C ILE A 30 -17.64 -14.51 -1.61
N LEU A 31 -17.86 -13.31 -2.14
CA LEU A 31 -18.45 -12.19 -1.37
C LEU A 31 -19.98 -12.31 -1.19
N LEU A 32 -20.63 -13.34 -1.76
CA LEU A 32 -22.08 -13.52 -1.67
C LEU A 32 -22.53 -14.63 -0.70
N ASP A 33 -21.63 -15.25 0.07
CA ASP A 33 -21.98 -16.36 0.98
C ASP A 33 -21.76 -16.09 2.48
N ALA A 34 -21.57 -14.83 2.88
CA ALA A 34 -21.61 -14.44 4.29
C ALA A 34 -22.51 -13.23 4.46
N GLU A 35 -23.82 -13.51 4.53
CA GLU A 35 -24.91 -12.58 4.82
C GLU A 35 -25.30 -11.67 3.65
N GLY A 36 -26.43 -12.01 3.01
CA GLY A 36 -27.01 -11.37 1.83
C GLY A 36 -27.47 -9.92 2.05
N GLU A 37 -26.54 -9.01 2.27
CA GLU A 37 -26.74 -7.57 2.15
C GLU A 37 -25.48 -6.97 1.53
N LEU A 38 -25.54 -6.62 0.24
CA LEU A 38 -24.49 -5.83 -0.39
C LEU A 38 -24.41 -4.49 0.36
N VAL A 39 -23.43 -4.36 1.23
CA VAL A 39 -23.10 -3.09 1.86
C VAL A 39 -22.65 -2.15 0.74
N PRO A 40 -23.35 -1.03 0.48
CA PRO A 40 -22.96 -0.06 -0.56
C PRO A 40 -21.64 0.68 -0.27
N LEU A 41 -20.90 0.26 0.75
CA LEU A 41 -19.70 0.92 1.28
C LEU A 41 -18.43 0.57 0.48
N ASP A 42 -18.34 -0.62 -0.11
CA ASP A 42 -17.14 -1.05 -0.85
C ASP A 42 -16.95 -0.28 -2.17
N ARG A 43 -18.03 0.16 -2.80
CA ARG A 43 -17.95 0.90 -4.08
C ARG A 43 -17.29 2.28 -3.92
N GLN A 44 -17.53 2.95 -2.79
CA GLN A 44 -17.00 4.29 -2.53
C GLN A 44 -15.52 4.25 -2.13
N VAL A 45 -15.08 3.16 -1.49
CA VAL A 45 -13.67 2.87 -1.22
C VAL A 45 -12.90 2.66 -2.53
N ILE A 46 -13.48 1.95 -3.51
CA ILE A 46 -12.86 1.73 -4.83
C ILE A 46 -12.75 3.05 -5.64
N GLU A 47 -13.72 3.95 -5.55
CA GLU A 47 -13.70 5.25 -6.22
C GLU A 47 -12.68 6.22 -5.59
N THR A 48 -12.48 6.14 -4.26
CA THR A 48 -11.47 6.95 -3.54
C THR A 48 -10.06 6.43 -3.79
N VAL A 49 -9.88 5.11 -3.95
CA VAL A 49 -8.62 4.49 -4.41
C VAL A 49 -8.27 4.92 -5.84
N THR A 50 -9.28 5.11 -6.71
CA THR A 50 -9.08 5.64 -8.07
C THR A 50 -8.77 7.14 -8.06
N SER A 51 -9.26 7.86 -7.04
CA SER A 51 -9.00 9.29 -6.80
C SER A 51 -7.72 9.55 -6.01
N GLY A 52 -6.77 8.61 -5.98
CA GLY A 52 -5.41 8.73 -5.42
C GLY A 52 -4.52 9.74 -6.16
N GLU A 53 -5.13 10.81 -6.66
CA GLU A 53 -4.56 11.90 -7.44
C GLU A 53 -4.31 13.12 -6.55
N LEU A 54 -3.96 12.93 -5.29
CA LEU A 54 -3.59 14.04 -4.40
C LEU A 54 -2.38 13.68 -3.56
N LEU A 55 -1.35 14.53 -3.71
CA LEU A 55 -0.08 14.59 -2.99
C LEU A 55 1.11 13.82 -3.59
N SER A 56 1.21 13.70 -4.93
CA SER A 56 2.54 13.90 -5.52
C SER A 56 2.80 15.40 -5.51
N GLN A 57 3.27 15.81 -4.34
CA GLN A 57 3.82 17.10 -4.04
C GLN A 57 4.60 17.61 -5.24
N GLN A 58 4.34 18.86 -5.59
CA GLN A 58 5.07 19.69 -6.53
C GLN A 58 6.55 19.76 -6.11
N LEU A 59 7.30 18.67 -6.31
CA LEU A 59 8.73 18.69 -6.38
C LEU A 59 9.04 19.31 -7.75
N PRO A 60 9.96 20.28 -7.83
CA PRO A 60 10.41 20.77 -9.12
C PRO A 60 10.82 19.57 -9.96
N ASP A 61 10.47 19.58 -11.26
CA ASP A 61 10.83 18.58 -12.28
C ASP A 61 12.36 18.39 -12.31
N LEU A 62 12.88 17.70 -11.30
CA LEU A 62 14.28 17.33 -11.18
C LEU A 62 14.43 16.09 -12.03
N ASP A 63 14.69 16.35 -13.32
CA ASP A 63 15.08 15.39 -14.35
C ASP A 63 14.41 14.03 -14.19
N ALA A 64 13.26 13.82 -14.83
CA ALA A 64 12.63 12.50 -14.95
C ALA A 64 13.64 11.40 -15.36
N ASN A 65 14.71 11.75 -16.07
CA ASN A 65 15.83 10.86 -16.39
C ASN A 65 16.66 10.44 -15.17
N ALA A 66 16.91 11.34 -14.21
CA ALA A 66 17.63 11.06 -12.98
C ALA A 66 16.81 10.19 -12.03
N GLU A 67 15.49 10.43 -11.94
CA GLU A 67 14.56 9.61 -11.16
C GLU A 67 14.50 8.18 -11.71
N ASN A 68 14.33 8.04 -13.03
CA ASN A 68 14.35 6.74 -13.71
C ASN A 68 15.68 5.99 -13.55
N PHE A 69 16.81 6.71 -13.52
CA PHE A 69 18.12 6.10 -13.31
C PHE A 69 18.31 5.65 -11.86
N SER A 70 17.95 6.51 -10.90
CA SER A 70 18.00 6.20 -9.48
C SER A 70 17.16 4.98 -9.12
N GLU A 71 15.94 4.91 -9.67
CA GLU A 71 15.04 3.79 -9.43
C GLU A 71 15.58 2.47 -10.03
N LYS A 72 16.14 2.51 -11.24
CA LYS A 72 16.82 1.35 -11.83
C LYS A 72 18.01 0.89 -11.00
N MET A 73 18.80 1.83 -10.47
CA MET A 73 19.95 1.51 -9.60
C MET A 73 19.51 0.92 -8.26
N ALA A 74 18.42 1.43 -7.66
CA ALA A 74 17.86 0.90 -6.42
C ALA A 74 17.29 -0.52 -6.59
N ILE A 75 16.58 -0.77 -7.69
CA ILE A 75 16.03 -2.09 -8.03
C ILE A 75 17.17 -3.09 -8.29
N PHE A 76 18.19 -2.67 -9.04
CA PHE A 76 19.35 -3.52 -9.33
C PHE A 76 20.15 -3.83 -8.06
N GLY A 77 20.43 -2.81 -7.25
CA GLY A 77 21.23 -2.93 -6.04
C GLY A 77 20.57 -3.77 -4.95
N GLY A 78 19.25 -3.66 -4.75
CA GLY A 78 18.54 -4.45 -3.75
C GLY A 78 18.20 -5.89 -4.17
N SER A 79 18.74 -6.39 -5.28
CA SER A 79 18.57 -7.77 -5.73
C SER A 79 19.64 -8.70 -5.15
N TRP A 80 19.27 -9.94 -4.83
CA TRP A 80 20.23 -10.96 -4.37
C TRP A 80 21.27 -11.30 -5.45
N SER A 81 20.92 -11.11 -6.73
CA SER A 81 21.83 -11.32 -7.86
C SER A 81 22.99 -10.31 -7.92
N PHE A 82 22.76 -9.08 -7.44
CA PHE A 82 23.82 -8.06 -7.37
C PHE A 82 24.90 -8.44 -6.35
N GLY A 83 24.49 -8.96 -5.20
CA GLY A 83 25.43 -9.48 -4.19
C GLY A 83 26.31 -10.60 -4.72
N LEU A 84 25.75 -11.54 -5.51
CA LEU A 84 26.50 -12.63 -6.13
C LEU A 84 27.51 -12.13 -7.18
N LEU A 85 27.11 -11.18 -8.02
CA LEU A 85 28.00 -10.55 -9.00
C LEU A 85 29.17 -9.84 -8.30
N PHE A 86 28.89 -9.13 -7.21
CA PHE A 86 29.90 -8.42 -6.43
C PHE A 86 30.90 -9.39 -5.75
N ILE A 87 30.40 -10.49 -5.17
CA ILE A 87 31.24 -11.56 -4.64
C ILE A 87 32.12 -12.16 -5.74
N GLY A 88 31.57 -12.37 -6.95
CA GLY A 88 32.33 -12.82 -8.11
C GLY A 88 33.49 -11.89 -8.46
N ILE A 89 33.25 -10.57 -8.48
CA ILE A 89 34.31 -9.56 -8.73
C ILE A 89 35.38 -9.62 -7.64
N LEU A 90 34.99 -9.75 -6.36
CA LEU A 90 35.95 -9.88 -5.27
C LEU A 90 36.82 -11.14 -5.41
N ILE A 91 36.24 -12.27 -5.81
CA ILE A 91 36.99 -13.50 -6.09
C ILE A 91 37.98 -13.30 -7.24
N VAL A 92 37.56 -12.64 -8.33
CA VAL A 92 38.44 -12.34 -9.47
C VAL A 92 39.62 -11.46 -9.04
N LEU A 93 39.36 -10.41 -8.25
CA LEU A 93 40.42 -9.53 -7.74
C LEU A 93 41.38 -10.26 -6.80
N MET A 94 40.87 -11.19 -6.00
CA MET A 94 41.66 -12.02 -5.10
C MET A 94 42.54 -13.00 -5.87
N MET A 95 42.01 -13.63 -6.94
CA MET A 95 42.78 -14.49 -7.85
C MET A 95 43.89 -13.69 -8.56
N LEU A 96 43.57 -12.50 -9.06
CA LEU A 96 44.54 -11.63 -9.75
C LEU A 96 45.68 -11.19 -8.81
N ASN A 97 45.35 -10.82 -7.58
CA ASN A 97 46.35 -10.51 -6.55
C ASN A 97 47.20 -11.74 -6.18
N SER A 98 46.58 -12.91 -6.06
CA SER A 98 47.31 -14.16 -5.75
C SER A 98 48.29 -14.54 -6.86
N LEU A 99 47.91 -14.38 -8.13
CA LEU A 99 48.78 -14.64 -9.29
C LEU A 99 49.97 -13.68 -9.34
N VAL A 100 49.76 -12.39 -9.06
CA VAL A 100 50.84 -11.40 -8.96
C VAL A 100 51.80 -11.72 -7.83
N LEU A 101 51.29 -12.19 -6.68
CA LEU A 101 52.09 -12.57 -5.53
C LEU A 101 52.98 -13.80 -5.81
N LEU A 102 52.50 -14.76 -6.61
CA LEU A 102 53.30 -15.91 -7.06
C LEU A 102 54.41 -15.50 -8.05
N ALA A 103 54.22 -14.43 -8.82
CA ALA A 103 55.18 -13.95 -9.81
C ALA A 103 56.29 -13.08 -9.20
N THR A 104 56.06 -12.45 -8.04
CA THR A 104 57.06 -11.65 -7.33
C THR A 104 57.67 -12.44 -6.17
N HIS A 105 59.00 -12.49 -6.07
CA HIS A 105 59.73 -13.23 -5.03
C HIS A 105 59.09 -13.07 -3.63
N PHE A 106 58.73 -14.22 -3.03
CA PHE A 106 58.37 -14.37 -1.63
C PHE A 106 59.37 -13.57 -0.78
N GLU A 107 58.85 -12.65 0.06
CA GLU A 107 59.51 -11.90 1.16
C GLU A 107 59.25 -10.37 1.16
N ARG A 108 58.53 -9.76 0.19
CA ARG A 108 58.39 -8.29 0.18
C ARG A 108 57.23 -7.70 1.02
N TYR A 109 56.10 -8.41 1.22
CA TYR A 109 54.91 -7.85 1.90
C TYR A 109 54.03 -8.88 2.67
N PRO A 110 54.22 -9.04 4.00
CA PRO A 110 53.44 -10.00 4.80
C PRO A 110 51.96 -9.61 5.01
N PHE A 111 51.59 -8.33 4.86
CA PHE A 111 50.23 -7.83 5.15
C PHE A 111 49.35 -7.60 3.92
N ILE A 112 49.81 -7.93 2.71
CA ILE A 112 49.03 -7.70 1.48
C ILE A 112 47.73 -8.54 1.47
N LEU A 113 47.82 -9.80 1.92
CA LEU A 113 46.66 -10.70 2.05
C LEU A 113 45.69 -10.22 3.13
N LEU A 114 46.21 -9.74 4.26
CA LEU A 114 45.39 -9.20 5.34
C LEU A 114 44.66 -7.92 4.90
N ASN A 115 45.35 -7.03 4.20
CA ASN A 115 44.76 -5.78 3.71
C ASN A 115 43.69 -6.06 2.63
N LEU A 116 43.87 -7.10 1.82
CA LEU A 116 42.88 -7.56 0.86
C LEU A 116 41.63 -8.16 1.55
N LEU A 117 41.85 -8.97 2.58
CA LEU A 117 40.77 -9.58 3.35
C LEU A 117 39.95 -8.51 4.09
N LEU A 118 40.61 -7.53 4.72
CA LEU A 118 39.95 -6.41 5.38
C LEU A 118 39.20 -5.51 4.39
N SER A 119 39.79 -5.23 3.22
CA SER A 119 39.15 -4.43 2.18
C SER A 119 37.92 -5.12 1.58
N SER A 120 37.99 -6.43 1.35
CA SER A 120 36.84 -7.21 0.85
C SER A 120 35.73 -7.35 1.88
N LEU A 121 36.08 -7.47 3.18
CA LEU A 121 35.10 -7.50 4.27
C LEU A 121 34.35 -6.17 4.38
N ALA A 122 35.07 -5.04 4.27
CA ALA A 122 34.47 -3.72 4.22
C ALA A 122 33.56 -3.54 2.99
N ALA A 123 34.00 -4.03 1.83
CA ALA A 123 33.25 -3.95 0.59
C ALA A 123 31.91 -4.73 0.63
N LEU A 124 31.86 -5.86 1.34
CA LEU A 124 30.66 -6.70 1.48
C LEU A 124 29.55 -6.01 2.31
N GLN A 125 29.89 -5.03 3.15
CA GLN A 125 28.92 -4.31 3.97
C GLN A 125 27.90 -3.51 3.14
N ALA A 126 28.34 -2.85 2.07
CA ALA A 126 27.47 -2.00 1.27
C ALA A 126 26.28 -2.77 0.62
N PRO A 127 26.49 -3.95 -0.02
CA PRO A 127 25.39 -4.77 -0.52
C PRO A 127 24.45 -5.29 0.58
N ILE A 128 24.97 -5.69 1.75
CA ILE A 128 24.12 -6.15 2.87
C ILE A 128 23.22 -5.02 3.35
N ILE A 129 23.80 -3.84 3.58
CA ILE A 129 23.07 -2.65 4.02
C ILE A 129 21.98 -2.32 2.99
N MET A 130 22.34 -2.25 1.71
CA MET A 130 21.39 -1.93 0.63
C MET A 130 20.26 -2.98 0.50
N MET A 131 20.56 -4.26 0.68
CA MET A 131 19.54 -5.31 0.62
C MET A 131 18.58 -5.25 1.81
N SER A 132 19.10 -4.95 3.02
CA SER A 132 18.27 -4.77 4.21
C SER A 132 17.37 -3.55 4.09
N GLN A 133 17.87 -2.46 3.51
CA GLN A 133 17.11 -1.24 3.23
C GLN A 133 15.94 -1.51 2.28
N ARG A 134 16.14 -2.23 1.17
CA ARG A 134 15.04 -2.57 0.25
C ARG A 134 13.94 -3.40 0.92
N ARG A 135 14.31 -4.36 1.79
CA ARG A 135 13.32 -5.15 2.54
C ARG A 135 12.51 -4.27 3.49
N GLN A 136 13.17 -3.33 4.16
CA GLN A 136 12.52 -2.39 5.06
C GLN A 136 11.59 -1.46 4.29
N GLU A 137 12.04 -0.90 3.16
CA GLU A 137 11.23 -0.02 2.32
C GLU A 137 9.94 -0.71 1.82
N ILE A 138 10.03 -1.97 1.37
CA ILE A 138 8.84 -2.72 0.94
C ILE A 138 7.87 -2.90 2.10
N LYS A 139 8.38 -3.25 3.30
CA LYS A 139 7.55 -3.41 4.50
C LYS A 139 6.88 -2.09 4.87
N ASP A 140 7.63 -0.99 4.83
CA ASP A 140 7.14 0.34 5.16
C ASP A 140 6.06 0.79 4.16
N ARG A 141 6.24 0.52 2.86
CA ARG A 141 5.22 0.78 1.83
C ARG A 141 3.92 -0.01 2.08
N ILE A 142 4.03 -1.29 2.43
CA ILE A 142 2.86 -2.12 2.74
C ILE A 142 2.16 -1.60 4.01
N SER A 143 2.93 -1.27 5.05
CA SER A 143 2.38 -0.71 6.30
C SER A 143 1.65 0.60 6.03
N ALA A 144 2.26 1.52 5.27
CA ALA A 144 1.63 2.78 4.91
C ALA A 144 0.32 2.59 4.13
N GLY A 145 0.28 1.61 3.22
CA GLY A 145 -0.96 1.26 2.51
C GLY A 145 -2.05 0.73 3.44
N ASN A 146 -1.70 -0.14 4.40
CA ASN A 146 -2.64 -0.64 5.39
C ASN A 146 -3.15 0.49 6.31
N ASP A 147 -2.26 1.36 6.78
CA ASP A 147 -2.61 2.50 7.63
C ASP A 147 -3.54 3.47 6.89
N TYR A 148 -3.32 3.68 5.59
CA TYR A 148 -4.21 4.45 4.72
C TYR A 148 -5.61 3.83 4.65
N MET A 149 -5.71 2.51 4.42
CA MET A 149 -7.00 1.81 4.37
C MET A 149 -7.77 1.89 5.69
N VAL A 150 -7.08 1.73 6.81
CA VAL A 150 -7.68 1.88 8.15
C VAL A 150 -8.20 3.29 8.36
N ASN A 151 -7.42 4.31 7.98
CA ASN A 151 -7.83 5.71 8.09
C ASN A 151 -9.05 6.04 7.23
N LEU A 152 -9.07 5.55 5.98
CA LEU A 152 -10.21 5.74 5.08
C LEU A 152 -11.48 5.08 5.64
N LYS A 153 -11.36 3.87 6.18
CA LYS A 153 -12.49 3.19 6.84
C LYS A 153 -13.01 3.98 8.03
N ALA A 154 -12.12 4.47 8.89
CA ALA A 154 -12.51 5.29 10.04
C ALA A 154 -13.22 6.58 9.60
N GLU A 155 -12.75 7.23 8.53
CA GLU A 155 -13.39 8.42 7.99
C GLU A 155 -14.81 8.13 7.49
N LEU A 156 -15.02 7.02 6.78
CA LEU A 156 -16.34 6.61 6.31
C LEU A 156 -17.30 6.26 7.46
N GLU A 157 -16.82 5.55 8.47
CA GLU A 157 -17.61 5.25 9.67
C GLU A 157 -18.06 6.54 10.38
N ILE A 158 -17.18 7.54 10.50
CA ILE A 158 -17.53 8.86 11.06
C ILE A 158 -18.59 9.57 10.21
N ARG A 159 -18.46 9.54 8.88
CA ARG A 159 -19.46 10.15 7.98
C ARG A 159 -20.84 9.49 8.13
N GLN A 160 -20.88 8.15 8.20
CA GLN A 160 -22.12 7.41 8.43
C GLN A 160 -22.75 7.72 9.79
N LEU A 161 -21.93 7.79 10.85
CA LEU A 161 -22.39 8.19 12.18
C LEU A 161 -22.98 9.61 12.16
N ARG A 162 -22.34 10.53 11.44
CA ARG A 162 -22.81 11.91 11.30
C ARG A 162 -24.15 11.98 10.57
N GLU A 163 -24.31 11.24 9.48
CA GLU A 163 -25.58 11.20 8.74
C GLU A 163 -26.74 10.67 9.60
N LYS A 164 -26.51 9.60 10.36
CA LYS A 164 -27.48 9.08 11.33
C LYS A 164 -27.81 10.10 12.42
N LEU A 165 -26.79 10.79 12.93
CA LEU A 165 -26.97 11.83 13.95
C LEU A 165 -27.81 12.99 13.43
N ASP A 166 -27.50 13.50 12.23
CA ASP A 166 -28.21 14.59 11.58
C ASP A 166 -29.68 14.20 11.32
N HIS A 167 -29.94 12.95 10.90
CA HIS A 167 -31.29 12.44 10.72
C HIS A 167 -32.10 12.42 12.04
N HIS A 168 -31.49 11.94 13.13
CA HIS A 168 -32.13 11.94 14.44
C HIS A 168 -32.33 13.35 15.00
N MET A 169 -31.35 14.24 14.86
CA MET A 169 -31.43 15.64 15.28
C MET A 169 -32.54 16.39 14.53
N GLY A 170 -32.59 16.26 13.20
CA GLY A 170 -33.65 16.90 12.41
C GLY A 170 -35.06 16.46 12.83
N THR A 171 -35.21 15.18 13.20
CA THR A 171 -36.48 14.65 13.72
C THR A 171 -36.82 15.22 15.10
N GLN A 172 -35.83 15.36 16.00
CA GLN A 172 -36.04 15.97 17.32
C GLN A 172 -36.38 17.45 17.22
N ASP A 173 -35.70 18.19 16.34
CA ASP A 173 -35.95 19.60 16.11
C ASP A 173 -37.39 19.86 15.63
N HIS A 174 -37.90 19.01 14.73
CA HIS A 174 -39.29 19.11 14.29
C HIS A 174 -40.27 18.93 15.44
N LYS A 175 -40.08 17.89 16.28
CA LYS A 175 -40.94 17.65 17.46
C LYS A 175 -40.90 18.82 18.45
N LEU A 176 -39.72 19.39 18.69
CA LEU A 176 -39.57 20.53 19.58
C LEU A 176 -40.26 21.78 19.02
N ASN A 177 -40.18 21.99 17.71
CA ASN A 177 -40.86 23.10 17.03
C ASN A 177 -42.38 22.96 17.06
N GLU A 178 -42.90 21.74 16.90
CA GLU A 178 -44.34 21.46 17.07
C GLU A 178 -44.82 21.77 18.49
N LEU A 179 -44.11 21.30 19.53
CA LEU A 179 -44.45 21.63 20.92
C LEU A 179 -44.45 23.14 21.17
N ARG A 180 -43.42 23.85 20.67
CA ARG A 180 -43.34 25.32 20.78
C ARG A 180 -44.52 26.00 20.12
N ARG A 181 -44.93 25.57 18.91
CA ARG A 181 -46.08 26.14 18.20
C ARG A 181 -47.38 25.96 18.98
N VAL A 182 -47.63 24.75 19.48
CA VAL A 182 -48.82 24.44 20.30
C VAL A 182 -48.86 25.32 21.56
N GLN A 183 -47.72 25.51 22.21
CA GLN A 183 -47.64 26.36 23.39
C GLN A 183 -47.90 27.84 23.06
N ILE A 184 -47.39 28.34 21.94
CA ILE A 184 -47.66 29.72 21.48
C ILE A 184 -49.14 29.90 21.15
N SER A 185 -49.79 28.96 20.45
CA SER A 185 -51.22 29.06 20.15
C SER A 185 -52.07 29.06 21.42
N PHE A 186 -51.68 28.28 22.42
CA PHE A 186 -52.38 28.26 23.71
C PHE A 186 -52.23 29.59 24.45
N MET A 187 -51.03 30.16 24.49
CA MET A 187 -50.78 31.49 25.07
C MET A 187 -51.60 32.58 24.38
N HIS A 188 -51.75 32.50 23.06
CA HIS A 188 -52.53 33.46 22.28
C HIS A 188 -54.03 33.37 22.62
N ASP A 189 -54.60 32.16 22.70
CA ASP A 189 -56.02 31.96 23.06
C ASP A 189 -56.32 32.48 24.48
N GLN A 190 -55.43 32.25 25.44
CA GLN A 190 -55.58 32.78 26.81
C GLN A 190 -55.58 34.31 26.82
N LEU A 191 -54.72 34.95 26.03
CA LEU A 191 -54.69 36.41 25.90
C LEU A 191 -55.97 36.97 25.26
N ASP A 192 -56.52 36.31 24.24
CA ASP A 192 -57.76 36.74 23.59
C ASP A 192 -58.97 36.60 24.51
N ARG A 193 -59.04 35.54 25.32
CA ARG A 193 -60.08 35.38 26.36
C ARG A 193 -60.02 36.48 27.41
N LEU A 194 -58.82 36.85 27.86
CA LEU A 194 -58.61 37.97 28.79
C LEU A 194 -58.94 39.34 28.18
N ARG A 195 -58.93 39.46 26.85
CA ARG A 195 -59.25 40.69 26.14
C ARG A 195 -60.74 40.86 25.88
N GLN A 196 -61.50 39.77 25.81
CA GLN A 196 -62.94 39.76 25.51
C GLN A 196 -63.84 39.76 26.77
N GLY A 197 -63.30 39.42 27.94
CA GLY A 197 -63.96 39.57 29.24
C GLY A 197 -63.60 40.89 29.92
#